data_AF-A0A4R5K6B4-F1
#
_entry.id   AF-A0A4R5K6B4-F1
#
_cell.length_a   1.000
_cell.length_b   1.000
_cell.length_c   1.000
_cell.angle_alpha   90.00
_cell.angle_beta   90.00
_cell.angle_gamma   90.00
#
_symmetry.space_group_name_H-M   'P 1'
#
loop_
_entity.id
_entity.type
_entity.pdbx_description
1 polymer ?
#
loop_
_entity_poly.entity_id
_entity_poly.type
_entity_poly.pdbx_seq_one_letter_code
_entity_poly.pdbx_strand_id
1 'polypeptide(L)'
;MQHPNAGIQFPAGTVEVNEDFKQAALREAYEETGLDEFITCNYIGKQDINLSGKHVIFQNAKVFSRPDLASFQWVEIRKGITVQEERRQENFVQVSYIEGDKYPEPNYITFQITGWVEDSNLASKVSRHFYHLRSDCKLNEWEQAF
;
A
#
# COMPACT_ATOMS: atom_id res chain seq x y z
N MET A 1 -19.95 11.00 -1.13
CA MET A 1 -19.73 10.90 0.32
C MET A 1 -18.50 11.73 0.66
N GLN A 2 -18.62 12.79 1.47
CA GLN A 2 -17.48 13.58 1.91
C GLN A 2 -16.88 12.91 3.16
N HIS A 3 -15.74 12.25 3.01
CA HIS A 3 -14.93 11.89 4.17
C HIS A 3 -14.26 13.18 4.70
N PRO A 4 -14.46 13.59 5.97
CA PRO A 4 -14.02 14.89 6.48
C PRO A 4 -12.50 15.13 6.45
N ASN A 5 -11.70 14.10 6.18
CA ASN A 5 -10.24 14.09 6.31
C ASN A 5 -9.47 13.63 5.06
N ALA A 6 -10.15 13.30 3.95
CA ALA A 6 -9.47 12.81 2.76
C ALA A 6 -9.17 13.99 1.85
N GLY A 7 -7.88 14.35 1.71
CA GLY A 7 -7.44 15.20 0.60
C GLY A 7 -7.80 14.56 -0.75
N ILE A 8 -7.46 15.22 -1.86
CA ILE A 8 -7.56 14.62 -3.19
C ILE A 8 -6.77 13.30 -3.17
N GLN A 9 -7.47 12.17 -3.24
CA GLN A 9 -6.89 10.85 -3.41
C GLN A 9 -6.78 10.56 -4.91
N PHE A 10 -5.57 10.25 -5.36
CA PHE A 10 -5.34 9.78 -6.71
C PHE A 10 -5.42 8.25 -6.71
N PRO A 11 -5.99 7.63 -7.76
CA PRO A 11 -5.91 6.19 -7.93
C PRO A 11 -4.48 5.71 -7.84
N ALA A 12 -4.23 4.75 -6.96
CA ALA A 12 -2.90 4.27 -6.68
C ALA A 12 -2.94 2.89 -6.03
N GLY A 13 -2.17 1.97 -6.60
CA GLY A 13 -1.97 0.67 -5.99
C GLY A 13 -0.64 0.05 -6.33
N THR A 14 -0.58 -1.27 -6.19
CA THR A 14 0.65 -2.05 -6.31
C THR A 14 0.63 -2.80 -7.64
N VAL A 15 1.78 -2.87 -8.30
CA VAL A 15 1.93 -3.69 -9.51
C VAL A 15 1.86 -5.16 -9.12
N GLU A 16 0.99 -5.92 -9.77
CA GLU A 16 0.86 -7.35 -9.54
C GLU A 16 1.94 -8.17 -10.24
N VAL A 17 2.08 -9.44 -9.82
CA VAL A 17 3.01 -10.36 -10.49
C VAL A 17 2.56 -10.57 -11.93
N ASN A 18 3.49 -10.44 -12.88
CA ASN A 18 3.26 -10.52 -14.33
C ASN A 18 2.44 -9.36 -14.92
N GLU A 19 2.29 -8.25 -14.19
CA GLU A 19 1.68 -7.02 -14.67
C GLU A 19 2.77 -5.98 -15.00
N ASP A 20 2.63 -5.26 -16.11
CA ASP A 20 3.47 -4.09 -16.37
C ASP A 20 2.92 -2.82 -15.69
N PHE A 21 3.76 -1.79 -15.54
CA PHE A 21 3.37 -0.55 -14.85
C PHE A 21 2.16 0.17 -15.47
N LYS A 22 1.96 0.06 -16.79
CA LYS A 22 0.84 0.70 -17.49
C LYS A 22 -0.45 -0.09 -17.28
N GLN A 23 -0.37 -1.42 -17.33
CA GLN A 23 -1.49 -2.31 -17.01
C GLN A 23 -1.98 -2.07 -15.59
N ALA A 24 -1.05 -2.00 -14.62
CA ALA A 24 -1.37 -1.66 -13.24
C ALA A 24 -2.09 -0.31 -13.13
N ALA A 25 -1.57 0.73 -13.79
CA ALA A 25 -2.18 2.06 -13.74
C ALA A 25 -3.61 2.09 -14.32
N LEU A 26 -3.88 1.33 -15.39
CA LEU A 26 -5.22 1.22 -15.97
C LEU A 26 -6.18 0.44 -15.07
N ARG A 27 -5.71 -0.67 -14.48
CA ARG A 27 -6.49 -1.50 -13.55
C ARG A 27 -6.89 -0.72 -12.31
N GLU A 28 -5.94 -0.09 -11.63
CA GLU A 28 -6.18 0.71 -10.42
C GLU A 28 -7.12 1.90 -10.71
N ALA A 29 -6.95 2.56 -11.86
CA ALA A 29 -7.86 3.63 -12.27
C ALA A 29 -9.28 3.13 -12.46
N TYR A 30 -9.47 1.95 -13.07
CA TYR A 30 -10.79 1.33 -13.21
C TYR A 30 -11.37 0.92 -11.85
N GLU A 31 -10.61 0.22 -11.00
CA GLU A 31 -11.06 -0.28 -9.70
C GLU A 31 -11.53 0.85 -8.75
N GLU A 32 -10.83 1.98 -8.73
CA GLU A 32 -11.15 3.09 -7.83
C GLU A 32 -12.15 4.11 -8.39
N THR A 33 -12.23 4.25 -9.72
CA THR A 33 -13.09 5.28 -10.35
C THR A 33 -14.30 4.72 -11.08
N GLY A 34 -14.30 3.43 -11.42
CA GLY A 34 -15.28 2.79 -12.29
C GLY A 34 -15.20 3.23 -13.76
N LEU A 35 -14.31 4.17 -14.11
CA LEU A 35 -14.16 4.65 -15.48
C LEU A 35 -13.44 3.61 -16.33
N ASP A 36 -14.09 3.21 -17.42
CA ASP A 36 -13.48 2.53 -18.54
C ASP A 36 -13.20 3.55 -19.68
N GLU A 37 -12.71 3.06 -20.83
CA GLU A 37 -12.49 3.88 -22.03
C GLU A 37 -11.44 5.00 -21.90
N PHE A 38 -10.30 4.73 -21.26
CA PHE A 38 -9.19 5.68 -21.24
C PHE A 38 -8.58 5.89 -22.63
N ILE A 39 -8.90 7.01 -23.28
CA ILE A 39 -8.35 7.43 -24.58
C ILE A 39 -6.86 7.74 -24.56
N THR A 40 -6.29 8.08 -23.40
CA THR A 40 -4.83 8.20 -23.24
C THR A 40 -4.39 7.67 -21.89
N CYS A 41 -3.23 7.01 -21.87
CA CYS A 41 -2.51 6.64 -20.66
C CYS A 41 -1.01 6.90 -20.93
N ASN A 42 -0.56 8.09 -20.56
CA ASN A 42 0.79 8.57 -20.85
C ASN A 42 1.64 8.49 -19.59
N TYR A 43 2.80 7.85 -19.67
CA TYR A 43 3.77 7.86 -18.58
C TYR A 43 4.34 9.27 -18.40
N ILE A 44 4.29 9.80 -17.18
CA ILE A 44 4.74 11.17 -16.87
C ILE A 44 5.95 11.21 -15.93
N GLY A 45 6.34 10.07 -15.34
CA GLY A 45 7.57 9.98 -14.57
C GLY A 45 7.58 8.88 -13.53
N LYS A 46 8.70 8.76 -12.84
CA LYS A 46 8.85 7.88 -11.68
C LYS A 46 9.48 8.63 -10.52
N GLN A 47 9.20 8.13 -9.32
CA GLN A 47 9.87 8.54 -8.11
C GLN A 47 10.34 7.31 -7.35
N ASP A 48 11.64 7.24 -7.08
CA ASP A 48 12.23 6.23 -6.22
C ASP A 48 12.32 6.80 -4.80
N ILE A 49 11.85 6.04 -3.83
CA ILE A 49 11.82 6.41 -2.41
C ILE A 49 12.56 5.33 -1.63
N ASN A 50 13.66 5.71 -0.97
CA ASN A 50 14.31 4.86 0.01
C ASN A 50 13.69 5.12 1.39
N LEU A 51 13.30 4.06 2.08
CA LEU A 51 12.62 4.11 3.36
C LEU A 51 13.66 3.91 4.47
N SER A 52 14.15 5.02 5.03
CA SER A 52 15.05 4.96 6.18
C SER A 52 14.27 4.68 7.46
N GLY A 53 14.58 3.59 8.16
CA GLY A 53 13.91 3.19 9.40
C GLY A 53 12.47 2.71 9.23
N LYS A 54 12.04 2.47 7.99
CA LYS A 54 10.70 1.98 7.64
C LYS A 54 10.81 0.96 6.52
N HIS A 55 9.79 0.13 6.39
CA HIS A 55 9.63 -0.82 5.28
C HIS A 55 8.20 -0.78 4.78
N VAL A 56 8.00 -1.19 3.54
CA VAL A 56 6.68 -1.61 3.05
C VAL A 56 6.61 -3.13 3.11
N ILE A 57 5.47 -3.67 3.55
CA ILE A 57 5.16 -5.09 3.42
C ILE A 57 5.05 -5.41 1.92
N PHE A 58 6.01 -6.16 1.40
CA PHE A 58 6.09 -6.49 -0.03
C PHE A 58 5.12 -7.61 -0.41
N GLN A 59 4.97 -8.59 0.48
CA GLN A 59 4.00 -9.68 0.40
C GLN A 59 3.31 -9.82 1.75
N ASN A 60 2.06 -10.29 1.77
CA ASN A 60 1.33 -10.50 3.02
C ASN A 60 2.21 -11.21 4.05
N ALA A 61 2.41 -10.54 5.19
CA ALA A 61 3.44 -10.88 6.14
C ALA A 61 2.82 -11.37 7.44
N LYS A 62 3.18 -12.60 7.81
CA LYS A 62 2.88 -13.16 9.12
C LYS A 62 3.71 -12.44 10.19
N VAL A 63 3.07 -12.09 11.30
CA VAL A 63 3.73 -11.46 12.45
C VAL A 63 3.89 -12.48 13.56
N PHE A 64 5.14 -12.76 13.89
CA PHE A 64 5.58 -13.73 14.87
C PHE A 64 5.90 -13.07 16.21
N SER A 65 5.66 -13.80 17.31
CA SER A 65 6.02 -13.35 18.67
C SER A 65 7.53 -13.34 18.92
N ARG A 66 8.30 -14.14 18.17
CA ARG A 66 9.77 -14.25 18.22
C ARG A 66 10.33 -14.30 16.79
N PRO A 67 11.63 -14.04 16.58
CA PRO A 67 12.28 -14.19 15.27
C PRO A 67 12.50 -15.67 14.94
N ASP A 68 11.42 -16.44 14.87
CA ASP A 68 11.40 -17.88 14.70
C ASP A 68 10.06 -18.29 14.06
N LEU A 69 10.14 -19.04 12.94
CA LEU A 69 8.98 -19.55 12.21
C LEU A 69 8.13 -20.52 13.02
N ALA A 70 8.71 -21.20 14.02
CA ALA A 70 7.99 -22.09 14.91
C ALA A 70 7.26 -21.34 16.04
N SER A 71 7.49 -20.03 16.18
CA SER A 71 6.85 -19.24 17.23
C SER A 71 5.40 -18.90 16.88
N PHE A 72 4.64 -18.46 17.89
CA PHE A 72 3.25 -18.10 17.72
C PHE A 72 3.09 -16.94 16.73
N GLN A 73 2.33 -17.19 15.66
CA GLN A 73 1.84 -16.19 14.72
C GLN A 73 0.51 -15.66 15.25
N TRP A 74 0.38 -14.34 15.37
CA TRP A 74 -0.79 -13.74 16.00
C TRP A 74 -1.60 -12.82 15.08
N VAL A 75 -0.99 -12.32 14.00
CA VAL A 75 -1.65 -11.49 12.99
C VAL A 75 -0.94 -11.60 11.65
N GLU A 76 -1.60 -11.17 10.57
CA GLU A 76 -1.01 -10.98 9.25
C GLU A 76 -1.20 -9.51 8.83
N ILE A 77 -0.13 -8.89 8.33
CA ILE A 77 -0.17 -7.54 7.76
C ILE A 77 -0.20 -7.67 6.23
N ARG A 78 -1.14 -6.98 5.58
CA ARG A 78 -1.29 -7.03 4.13
C ARG A 78 -0.15 -6.31 3.41
N LYS A 79 0.12 -6.72 2.17
CA LYS A 79 1.04 -6.01 1.27
C LYS A 79 0.66 -4.52 1.12
N GLY A 80 1.66 -3.68 0.87
CA GLY A 80 1.51 -2.23 0.69
C GLY A 80 1.48 -1.41 1.99
N ILE A 81 1.31 -2.05 3.15
CA ILE A 81 1.34 -1.36 4.45
C ILE A 81 2.77 -0.94 4.79
N THR A 82 2.94 0.32 5.19
CA THR A 82 4.22 0.82 5.70
C THR A 82 4.33 0.52 7.20
N VAL A 83 5.47 -0.02 7.62
CA VAL A 83 5.79 -0.35 9.01
C VAL A 83 7.11 0.30 9.42
N GLN A 84 7.25 0.62 10.71
CA GLN A 84 8.50 1.09 11.30
C GLN A 84 9.40 -0.09 11.64
N GLU A 85 10.70 0.01 11.35
CA GLU A 85 11.69 -0.93 11.86
C GLU A 85 12.05 -0.57 13.31
N GLU A 86 11.96 -1.55 14.21
CA GLU A 86 12.40 -1.40 15.60
C GLU A 86 13.80 -1.98 15.81
N ARG A 87 14.02 -3.19 15.29
CA ARG A 87 15.30 -3.89 15.34
C ARG A 87 15.32 -5.09 14.39
N ARG A 88 16.50 -5.66 14.20
CA ARG A 88 16.73 -6.82 13.33
C ARG A 88 17.46 -7.93 14.07
N GLN A 89 17.12 -9.17 13.76
CA GLN A 89 17.79 -10.37 14.25
C GLN A 89 17.74 -11.44 13.16
N GLU A 90 18.92 -11.85 12.68
CA GLU A 90 19.06 -12.84 11.60
C GLU A 90 18.19 -12.45 10.37
N ASN A 91 17.31 -13.36 9.94
CA ASN A 91 16.41 -13.17 8.80
C ASN A 91 15.06 -12.53 9.17
N PHE A 92 14.95 -11.98 10.39
CA PHE A 92 13.73 -11.34 10.88
C PHE A 92 13.97 -9.88 11.25
N VAL A 93 12.92 -9.10 11.06
CA VAL A 93 12.85 -7.70 11.46
C VAL A 93 11.68 -7.55 12.41
N GLN A 94 11.92 -6.98 13.59
CA GLN A 94 10.84 -6.54 14.45
C GLN A 94 10.31 -5.22 13.90
N VAL A 95 9.02 -5.20 13.60
CA VAL A 95 8.35 -4.04 13.02
C VAL A 95 7.18 -3.59 13.87
N SER A 96 6.83 -2.31 13.76
CA SER A 96 5.61 -1.75 14.32
C SER A 96 4.73 -1.15 13.22
N TYR A 97 3.48 -1.58 13.15
CA TYR A 97 2.41 -0.86 12.47
C TYR A 97 1.63 -0.06 13.51
N ILE A 98 1.50 1.24 13.29
CA ILE A 98 0.86 2.17 14.22
C ILE A 98 -0.22 2.93 13.44
N GLU A 99 -1.45 2.82 13.90
CA GLU A 99 -2.59 3.56 13.38
C GLU A 99 -3.09 4.53 14.46
N GLY A 100 -3.33 5.77 14.05
CA GLY A 100 -3.91 6.80 14.91
C GLY A 100 -5.31 7.19 14.46
N ASP A 101 -6.00 7.99 15.28
CA ASP A 101 -7.35 8.46 14.99
C ASP A 101 -7.46 9.34 13.73
N LYS A 102 -6.35 9.98 13.35
CA LYS A 102 -6.25 10.85 12.16
C LYS A 102 -4.83 10.86 11.61
N TYR A 103 -4.70 11.31 10.37
CA TYR A 103 -3.43 11.49 9.65
C TYR A 103 -3.29 12.95 9.19
N PRO A 104 -2.08 13.55 9.17
CA PRO A 104 -0.78 12.96 9.53
C PRO A 104 -0.43 13.02 11.02
N GLU A 105 -1.10 13.86 11.79
CA GLU A 105 -0.77 14.11 13.20
C GLU A 105 -1.87 13.56 14.12
N PRO A 106 -1.78 12.30 14.58
CA PRO A 106 -2.81 11.71 15.43
C PRO A 106 -2.85 12.33 16.83
N ASN A 107 -4.04 12.38 17.43
CA ASN A 107 -4.21 12.76 18.84
C ASN A 107 -3.88 11.58 19.78
N TYR A 108 -4.17 10.35 19.35
CA TYR A 108 -3.85 9.13 20.07
C TYR A 108 -3.72 7.94 19.11
N ILE A 109 -3.05 6.88 19.58
CA ILE A 109 -2.91 5.63 18.85
C ILE A 109 -4.18 4.80 19.08
N THR A 110 -4.87 4.46 18.00
CA THR A 110 -6.07 3.62 18.02
C THR A 110 -5.71 2.15 17.99
N PHE A 111 -4.64 1.80 17.27
CA PHE A 111 -4.24 0.42 17.08
C PHE A 111 -2.73 0.32 16.83
N GLN A 112 -2.12 -0.73 17.39
CA GLN A 112 -0.70 -1.00 17.18
C GLN A 112 -0.45 -2.51 17.09
N ILE A 113 0.32 -2.90 16.08
CA ILE A 113 0.89 -4.23 15.94
C ILE A 113 2.40 -4.11 16.06
N THR A 114 3.01 -4.86 17.00
CA THR A 114 4.47 -5.00 17.06
C THR A 114 4.86 -6.47 17.12
N GLY A 115 5.76 -6.90 16.23
CA GLY A 115 6.24 -8.27 16.21
C GLY A 115 7.25 -8.51 15.09
N TRP A 116 7.65 -9.77 14.92
CA TRP A 116 8.71 -10.16 14.00
C TRP A 116 8.14 -10.61 12.65
N VAL A 117 8.75 -10.13 11.57
CA VAL A 117 8.41 -10.47 10.19
C VAL A 117 9.69 -10.94 9.49
N GLU A 118 9.57 -11.94 8.61
CA GLU A 118 10.69 -12.36 7.75
C GLU A 118 11.12 -11.21 6.84
N ASP A 119 12.43 -10.96 6.77
CA ASP A 119 13.01 -9.88 5.97
C ASP A 119 12.65 -9.96 4.48
N SER A 120 12.48 -11.17 3.95
CA SER A 120 12.06 -11.41 2.56
C SER A 120 10.69 -10.83 2.23
N ASN A 121 9.85 -10.54 3.25
CA ASN A 121 8.53 -9.95 3.08
C ASN A 121 8.56 -8.41 3.18
N LEU A 122 9.73 -7.80 3.35
CA LEU A 122 9.90 -6.36 3.54
C LEU A 122 10.65 -5.72 2.36
N ALA A 123 10.23 -4.52 1.98
CA ALA A 123 10.90 -3.69 1.00
C ALA A 123 11.34 -2.36 1.63
N SER A 124 12.63 -2.07 1.55
CA SER A 124 13.23 -0.79 1.98
C SER A 124 13.23 0.28 0.90
N LYS A 125 12.82 -0.05 -0.33
CA LYS A 125 12.70 0.87 -1.46
C LYS A 125 11.35 0.70 -2.15
N VAL A 126 10.73 1.82 -2.48
CA VAL A 126 9.50 1.90 -3.26
C VAL A 126 9.76 2.70 -4.53
N SER A 127 9.27 2.22 -5.67
CA SER A 127 9.30 2.97 -6.92
C SER A 127 7.85 3.27 -7.33
N ARG A 128 7.50 4.55 -7.43
CA ARG A 128 6.19 5.00 -7.89
C ARG A 128 6.28 5.39 -9.35
N HIS A 129 5.41 4.84 -10.18
CA HIS A 129 5.28 5.18 -11.59
C HIS A 129 4.00 5.98 -11.79
N PHE A 130 4.11 7.13 -12.44
CA PHE A 130 3.00 8.06 -12.61
C PHE A 130 2.54 8.06 -14.06
N TYR A 131 1.23 8.02 -14.23
CA TYR A 131 0.57 8.07 -15.53
C TYR A 131 -0.49 9.17 -15.52
N HIS A 132 -0.59 9.89 -16.63
CA HIS A 132 -1.69 10.79 -16.88
C HIS A 132 -2.73 10.07 -17.74
N LEU A 133 -3.91 9.87 -17.16
CA LEU A 133 -5.04 9.22 -17.82
C LEU A 133 -6.07 10.27 -18.25
N ARG A 134 -6.65 10.05 -19.43
CA ARG A 134 -7.79 10.82 -19.93
C ARG A 134 -8.84 9.83 -20.37
N SER A 135 -10.06 9.99 -19.89
CA SER A 135 -11.24 9.29 -20.37
C SER A 135 -12.17 10.32 -21.04
N ASP A 136 -12.84 9.91 -22.10
CA ASP A 136 -13.97 10.64 -22.68
C ASP A 136 -15.33 10.09 -22.21
N CYS A 137 -15.29 9.19 -21.23
CA CYS A 137 -16.47 8.62 -20.61
C CYS A 137 -17.45 9.73 -20.19
N LYS A 138 -18.68 9.60 -20.69
CA LYS A 138 -19.79 10.52 -20.42
C LYS A 138 -20.76 9.97 -19.38
N LEU A 139 -20.42 8.84 -18.75
CA LEU A 139 -21.26 8.23 -17.72
C LEU A 139 -21.56 9.27 -16.65
N ASN A 140 -22.85 9.54 -16.49
CA ASN A 140 -23.42 10.41 -15.46
C ASN A 140 -24.36 9.63 -14.53
N GLU A 141 -24.35 8.29 -14.63
CA GLU A 141 -25.18 7.37 -13.85
C GLU A 141 -24.27 6.49 -12.98
N TRP A 142 -24.73 6.18 -11.77
CA TRP A 142 -24.02 5.33 -10.80
C TRP A 142 -24.83 4.06 -10.57
N GLU A 143 -24.22 2.89 -10.79
CA GLU A 143 -24.78 1.59 -10.41
C GLU A 143 -23.92 0.97 -9.31
N GLN A 144 -24.56 0.50 -8.24
CA GLN A 144 -23.90 -0.22 -7.15
C GLN A 144 -24.29 -1.70 -7.22
N ALA A 145 -23.35 -2.56 -7.59
CA ALA A 145 -23.53 -4.01 -7.52
C ALA A 145 -23.35 -4.49 -6.07
N PHE A 146 -24.29 -5.32 -5.58
CA PHE A 146 -24.28 -5.94 -4.25
C PHE A 146 -23.58 -7.30 -4.26
#